data_AF-A0A2M8PJ94-F1
#
_entry.id   AF-A0A2M8PJ94-F1
#
_cell.length_a   1.000
_cell.length_b   1.000
_cell.length_c   1.000
_cell.angle_alpha   90.00
_cell.angle_beta   90.00
_cell.angle_gamma   90.00
#
_symmetry.space_group_name_H-M   'P 1'
#
loop_
_entity.id
_entity.type
_entity.pdbx_description
1 polymer ?
#
loop_
_entity_poly.entity_id
_entity_poly.type
_entity_poly.pdbx_seq_one_letter_code
_entity_poly.pdbx_strand_id
1 'polypeptide(L)'
;PLGTLMKNNIRNAWITSITTLGKDILFLEGALLGPHAVWEASGHIEHFHDPMIDCTKCKKRYRADELEVEQPCPHCGNTAWTDIRQFNMMFKTQLGASSDSSAAVY
;
A
#
# COMPACT_ATOMS: atom_id res chain seq x y z
N PRO A 1 -14.60 21.55 -3.79
CA PRO A 1 -14.20 22.57 -2.77
C PRO A 1 -14.33 22.09 -1.31
N LEU A 2 -15.49 21.54 -0.91
CA LEU A 2 -15.75 21.11 0.47
C LEU A 2 -14.81 19.98 0.96
N GLY A 3 -14.49 19.01 0.11
CA GLY A 3 -13.58 17.91 0.50
C GLY A 3 -12.18 18.38 0.90
N THR A 4 -11.62 19.36 0.18
CA THR A 4 -10.31 19.96 0.54
C THR A 4 -10.38 20.68 1.88
N LEU A 5 -11.45 21.44 2.11
CA LEU A 5 -11.66 22.14 3.39
C LEU A 5 -11.78 21.14 4.54
N MET A 6 -12.57 20.08 4.35
CA MET A 6 -12.72 19.02 5.36
C MET A 6 -11.40 18.31 5.65
N LYS A 7 -10.62 17.94 4.62
CA LYS A 7 -9.29 17.35 4.78
C LYS A 7 -8.36 18.26 5.61
N ASN A 8 -8.37 19.55 5.32
CA ASN A 8 -7.55 20.53 6.03
C ASN A 8 -8.01 20.68 7.49
N ASN A 9 -9.33 20.69 7.74
CA ASN A 9 -9.87 20.75 9.10
C ASN A 9 -9.47 19.53 9.94
N ILE A 10 -9.54 18.32 9.35
CA ILE A 10 -9.12 17.08 10.02
C ILE A 10 -7.62 17.11 10.34
N ARG A 11 -6.78 17.52 9.37
CA ARG A 11 -5.34 17.66 9.58
C ARG A 11 -5.03 18.62 10.73
N ASN A 12 -5.67 19.79 10.76
CA ASN A 12 -5.45 20.80 11.80
C ASN A 12 -5.89 20.31 13.18
N ALA A 13 -7.03 19.60 13.26
CA ALA A 13 -7.50 18.99 14.50
C ALA A 13 -6.51 17.95 15.04
N TRP A 14 -5.94 17.12 14.16
CA TRP A 14 -4.94 16.12 14.53
C TRP A 14 -3.60 16.75 14.97
N ILE A 15 -3.11 17.79 14.28
CA ILE A 15 -1.90 18.49 14.71
C ILE A 15 -2.11 19.09 16.12
N THR A 16 -3.26 19.74 16.33
CA THR A 16 -3.62 20.33 17.64
C THR A 16 -3.70 19.27 18.73
N SER A 17 -4.27 18.09 18.44
CA SER A 17 -4.37 17.03 19.44
C SER A 17 -3.02 16.46 19.83
N ILE A 18 -2.04 16.46 18.92
CA ILE A 18 -0.70 15.95 19.18
C ILE A 18 0.18 16.96 19.91
N THR A 19 0.12 18.24 19.53
CA THR A 19 0.93 19.28 20.18
C THR A 19 0.48 19.61 21.60
N THR A 20 -0.78 19.31 21.94
CA THR A 20 -1.31 19.52 23.30
C THR A 20 -1.01 18.38 24.27
N LEU A 21 -0.37 17.29 23.82
CA LEU A 21 -0.01 16.14 24.68
C LEU A 21 1.11 16.42 25.70
N GLY A 22 1.73 17.61 25.67
CA GLY A 22 2.85 17.96 26.55
C GLY A 22 4.15 17.19 26.24
N LYS A 23 4.24 16.58 25.05
CA LYS A 23 5.43 15.90 24.55
C LYS A 23 6.19 16.82 23.60
N ASP A 24 7.50 16.67 23.56
CA ASP A 24 8.34 17.33 22.54
C ASP A 24 8.22 16.55 21.23
N ILE A 25 7.50 17.11 20.27
CA ILE A 25 7.18 16.46 18.99
C ILE A 25 7.64 17.37 17.87
N LEU A 26 8.57 16.86 17.06
CA LEU A 26 9.10 17.54 15.89
C LEU A 26 8.36 17.07 14.64
N PHE A 27 7.88 18.03 13.85
CA PHE A 27 7.31 17.74 12.53
C PHE A 27 8.41 17.73 11.48
N LEU A 28 8.45 16.66 10.68
CA LEU A 28 9.41 16.46 9.60
C LEU A 28 8.66 16.12 8.31
N GLU A 29 9.14 16.62 7.19
CA GLU A 29 8.66 16.24 5.86
C GLU A 29 9.77 15.46 5.14
N GLY A 30 9.47 14.18 4.82
CA GLY A 30 10.39 13.29 4.12
C GLY A 30 10.18 13.27 2.60
N ALA A 31 11.13 12.67 1.88
CA ALA A 31 10.99 12.42 0.44
C ALA A 31 9.90 11.36 0.17
N LEU A 32 9.21 11.50 -0.97
CA LEU A 32 8.21 10.51 -1.40
C LEU A 32 8.86 9.23 -1.95
N LEU A 33 9.98 9.38 -2.68
CA LEU A 33 10.74 8.26 -3.24
C LEU A 33 11.92 7.94 -2.32
N GLY A 34 12.02 6.68 -1.90
CA GLY A 34 13.10 6.15 -1.07
C GLY A 34 13.94 5.12 -1.82
N PRO A 35 15.27 5.03 -1.55
CA PRO A 35 16.12 4.00 -2.13
C PRO A 35 15.76 2.61 -1.59
N HIS A 36 15.93 1.57 -2.41
CA HIS A 36 15.66 0.17 -2.05
C HIS A 36 16.17 -0.22 -0.65
N ALA A 37 17.41 0.17 -0.30
CA ALA A 37 18.04 -0.18 0.97
C ALA A 37 17.26 0.26 2.22
N VAL A 38 16.53 1.38 2.16
CA VAL A 38 15.71 1.85 3.29
C VAL A 38 14.50 0.93 3.51
N TRP A 39 13.88 0.50 2.41
CA TRP A 39 12.71 -0.37 2.44
C TRP A 39 13.07 -1.83 2.77
N GLU A 40 14.26 -2.26 2.37
CA GLU A 40 14.84 -3.55 2.76
C GLU A 40 15.18 -3.57 4.25
N ALA A 41 15.89 -2.56 4.75
CA ALA A 41 16.25 -2.46 6.17
C ALA A 41 15.03 -2.35 7.09
N SER A 42 13.94 -1.75 6.62
CA SER A 42 12.67 -1.70 7.35
C SER A 42 11.79 -2.94 7.19
N GLY A 43 12.17 -3.88 6.32
CA GLY A 43 11.46 -5.14 6.07
C GLY A 43 10.26 -5.04 5.12
N HIS A 44 9.95 -3.86 4.57
CA HIS A 44 8.80 -3.66 3.67
C HIS A 44 8.90 -4.49 2.38
N ILE A 45 10.12 -4.71 1.87
CA ILE A 45 10.32 -5.50 0.65
C ILE A 45 9.86 -6.96 0.82
N GLU A 46 10.01 -7.52 2.02
CA GLU A 46 9.71 -8.93 2.32
C GLU A 46 8.35 -9.15 3.00
N HIS A 47 7.85 -8.15 3.73
CA HIS A 47 6.68 -8.32 4.61
C HIS A 47 5.46 -7.48 4.23
N PHE A 48 5.61 -6.44 3.40
CA PHE A 48 4.48 -5.59 3.00
C PHE A 48 3.71 -6.20 1.82
N HIS A 49 3.08 -7.35 2.09
CA HIS A 49 2.34 -8.13 1.09
C HIS A 49 0.90 -8.39 1.51
N ASP A 50 0.00 -8.30 0.53
CA ASP A 50 -1.37 -8.80 0.66
C ASP A 50 -1.49 -10.16 -0.05
N PRO A 51 -2.22 -11.14 0.52
CA PRO A 51 -2.54 -12.39 -0.15
C PRO A 51 -3.60 -12.12 -1.22
N MET A 52 -3.25 -12.32 -2.49
CA MET A 52 -4.16 -12.09 -3.62
C MET A 52 -4.56 -13.39 -4.31
N ILE A 53 -5.80 -13.42 -4.79
CA ILE A 53 -6.39 -14.51 -5.57
C ILE A 53 -7.11 -13.96 -6.80
N ASP A 54 -6.97 -14.64 -7.94
CA ASP A 54 -7.57 -14.21 -9.20
C ASP A 54 -8.69 -15.17 -9.62
N CYS A 55 -9.81 -14.65 -10.11
CA CYS A 55 -10.84 -15.47 -10.74
C CYS A 55 -10.37 -15.94 -12.11
N THR A 56 -10.36 -17.26 -12.34
CA THR A 56 -9.84 -17.84 -13.59
C THR A 56 -10.64 -17.43 -14.83
N LYS A 57 -11.93 -17.12 -14.68
CA LYS A 57 -12.84 -16.71 -15.76
C LYS A 57 -12.77 -15.21 -16.08
N CYS A 58 -13.05 -14.33 -15.11
CA CYS A 58 -13.13 -12.88 -15.35
C CYS A 58 -11.81 -12.13 -15.11
N LYS A 59 -10.78 -12.80 -14.58
CA LYS A 59 -9.46 -12.24 -14.27
C LYS A 59 -9.46 -11.10 -13.25
N LYS A 60 -10.59 -10.86 -12.55
CA LYS A 60 -10.61 -9.96 -11.41
C LYS A 60 -9.80 -10.54 -10.26
N ARG A 61 -9.07 -9.64 -9.62
CA ARG A 61 -8.22 -9.91 -8.48
C ARG A 61 -8.93 -9.47 -7.20
N TYR A 62 -8.80 -10.30 -6.17
CA TYR A 62 -9.37 -10.07 -4.86
C TYR A 62 -8.32 -10.34 -3.79
N ARG A 63 -8.48 -9.69 -2.63
CA ARG A 63 -7.76 -10.05 -1.41
C ARG A 63 -8.33 -11.37 -0.88
N ALA A 64 -7.46 -12.35 -0.69
CA ALA A 64 -7.86 -13.70 -0.33
C ALA A 64 -8.35 -13.78 1.13
N ASP A 65 -7.89 -12.89 1.99
CA ASP A 65 -8.29 -12.77 3.40
C ASP A 65 -9.64 -12.05 3.59
N GLU A 66 -10.11 -11.32 2.58
CA GLU A 66 -11.42 -10.64 2.58
C GLU A 66 -12.51 -11.45 1.84
N LEU A 67 -12.16 -12.62 1.31
CA LEU A 67 -13.03 -13.42 0.46
C LEU A 67 -13.21 -14.82 1.04
N GLU A 68 -14.46 -15.27 1.12
CA GLU A 68 -14.76 -16.68 1.33
C GLU A 68 -14.53 -17.44 0.01
N VAL A 69 -13.39 -18.11 -0.14
CA VAL A 69 -12.98 -18.78 -1.39
C VAL A 69 -13.95 -19.88 -1.84
N GLU A 70 -14.72 -20.44 -0.90
CA GLU A 70 -15.78 -21.41 -1.16
C GLU A 70 -16.97 -20.78 -1.90
N GLN A 71 -17.14 -19.46 -1.81
CA GLN A 71 -18.20 -18.75 -2.51
C GLN A 71 -17.84 -18.49 -3.99
N PRO A 72 -18.85 -18.45 -4.88
CA PRO A 72 -18.65 -18.01 -6.26
C PRO A 72 -18.14 -16.58 -6.33
N CYS A 73 -17.32 -16.30 -7.34
CA CYS A 73 -16.81 -14.96 -7.60
C CYS A 73 -17.95 -13.92 -7.65
N PRO A 74 -17.88 -12.84 -6.85
CA PRO A 74 -18.99 -11.88 -6.71
C PRO A 74 -19.31 -11.11 -7.99
N HIS A 75 -18.41 -11.14 -8.98
CA HIS A 75 -18.62 -10.47 -10.26
C HIS A 75 -19.25 -11.37 -11.34
N CYS A 76 -18.96 -12.67 -11.34
CA CYS A 76 -19.33 -13.53 -12.48
C CYS A 76 -19.85 -14.93 -12.10
N GLY A 77 -19.92 -15.24 -10.80
CA GLY A 77 -20.44 -16.52 -10.29
C GLY A 77 -19.55 -17.74 -10.54
N ASN A 78 -18.30 -17.55 -10.96
CA ASN A 78 -17.36 -18.65 -11.17
C ASN A 78 -16.74 -19.11 -9.84
N THR A 79 -16.57 -20.42 -9.65
CA THR A 79 -15.96 -21.01 -8.43
C THR A 79 -14.50 -21.42 -8.63
N ALA A 80 -13.97 -21.35 -9.84
CA ALA A 80 -12.57 -21.66 -10.12
C ALA A 80 -11.67 -20.45 -9.86
N TRP A 81 -10.82 -20.57 -8.85
CA TRP A 81 -9.84 -19.58 -8.42
C TRP A 81 -8.40 -20.01 -8.75
N THR A 82 -7.45 -19.07 -8.80
CA THR A 82 -6.02 -19.39 -8.85
C THR A 82 -5.48 -19.68 -7.45
N ASP A 83 -4.23 -20.15 -7.36
CA ASP A 83 -3.53 -20.21 -6.08
C ASP A 83 -3.34 -18.81 -5.48
N ILE A 84 -3.32 -18.74 -4.14
CA ILE A 84 -3.05 -17.52 -3.38
C ILE A 84 -1.57 -17.17 -3.54
N ARG A 85 -1.29 -15.90 -3.89
CA ARG A 85 0.07 -15.38 -4.04
C ARG A 85 0.23 -14.12 -3.21
N GLN A 86 1.41 -13.95 -2.60
CA GLN A 86 1.76 -12.75 -1.87
C GLN A 86 2.17 -11.65 -2.86
N PHE A 87 1.46 -10.53 -2.88
CA PHE A 87 1.78 -9.38 -3.73
C PHE A 87 2.31 -8.23 -2.89
N ASN A 88 3.51 -7.74 -3.21
CA ASN A 88 4.05 -6.56 -2.53
C ASN A 88 3.22 -5.33 -2.92
N MET A 89 2.82 -4.55 -1.92
CA MET A 89 1.94 -3.39 -2.10
C MET A 89 2.71 -2.08 -2.32
N MET A 90 4.05 -2.09 -2.28
CA MET A 90 4.90 -0.94 -2.63
C MET A 90 4.89 -0.71 -4.14
N PHE A 91 4.81 0.56 -4.56
CA PHE A 91 5.02 0.93 -5.96
C PHE A 91 6.51 0.96 -6.27
N LYS A 92 6.97 0.07 -7.15
CA LYS A 92 8.36 0.07 -7.61
C LYS A 92 8.52 0.96 -8.84
N THR A 93 9.52 1.84 -8.86
CA THR A 93 9.95 2.59 -10.04
C THR A 93 11.47 2.61 -10.17
N GLN A 94 11.98 3.24 -11.23
CA GLN A 94 13.41 3.39 -11.48
C GLN A 94 13.76 4.88 -11.52
N LEU A 95 14.80 5.25 -10.79
CA LEU A 95 15.32 6.61 -10.74
C LEU A 95 16.72 6.65 -11.37
N GLY A 96 16.86 7.40 -12.46
CA GLY A 96 18.13 7.55 -13.16
C GLY A 96 18.07 7.12 -14.62
N ALA A 97 19.21 7.24 -15.31
CA ALA A 97 19.32 6.91 -16.73
C ALA A 97 19.53 5.41 -16.99
N SER A 98 20.08 4.68 -16.03
CA SER A 98 20.22 3.22 -16.11
C SER A 98 19.15 2.52 -15.29
N SER A 99 18.75 1.33 -15.74
CA SER A 99 17.70 0.51 -15.14
C SER A 99 18.24 -0.56 -14.18
N ASP A 100 19.44 -0.34 -13.64
CA ASP A 100 20.12 -1.29 -12.76
C ASP A 100 19.38 -1.43 -11.42
N SER A 101 19.66 -2.50 -10.67
CA SER A 101 19.03 -2.74 -9.37
C SER A 101 19.28 -1.61 -8.36
N SER A 102 20.40 -0.90 -8.47
CA SER A 102 20.70 0.29 -7.67
C SER A 102 19.81 1.50 -8.00
N ALA A 103 19.19 1.50 -9.19
CA ALA A 103 18.24 2.54 -9.59
C ALA A 103 16.81 2.26 -9.11
N ALA A 104 16.55 1.09 -8.51
CA ALA A 104 15.24 0.77 -7.96
C ALA A 104 14.91 1.68 -6.75
N VAL A 105 13.81 2.40 -6.87
CA VAL A 105 13.24 3.22 -5.80
C VAL A 105 11.77 2.86 -5.63
N TYR A 106 11.24 3.17 -4.46
CA TYR A 106 9.83 2.99 -4.13
C TYR A 106 9.29 4.27 -3.54
#